data_AF-A0A1Q7XDF6-F1
#
_entry.id   AF-A0A1Q7XDF6-F1
#
_cell.length_a   1.000
_cell.length_b   1.000
_cell.length_c   1.000
_cell.angle_alpha   90.00
_cell.angle_beta   90.00
_cell.angle_gamma   90.00
#
_symmetry.space_group_name_H-M   'P 1'
#
loop_
_entity.id
_entity.type
_entity.pdbx_description
1 polymer ?
#
loop_
_entity_poly.entity_id
_entity_poly.type
_entity_poly.pdbx_seq_one_letter_code
_entity_poly.pdbx_strand_id
1 'polypeptide(L)' 'MALVDTVAENAFGTQKEETRKFVTQKCDACSETVELVAGDIIFGDKWYHSICWKLKKASIA' A
#
# COMPACT_ATOMS: atom_id res chain seq x y z
N MET A 1 -32.35 -27.36 28.46
CA MET A 1 -32.48 -25.93 28.12
C MET A 1 -31.31 -25.22 28.77
N ALA A 2 -30.16 -25.18 28.10
CA ALA A 2 -28.98 -24.44 28.56
C ALA A 2 -29.00 -23.11 27.80
N LEU A 3 -29.02 -22.03 28.58
CA LEU A 3 -29.12 -20.65 28.12
C LEU A 3 -27.81 -20.25 27.44
N VAL A 4 -27.97 -19.47 26.37
CA VAL A 4 -26.91 -18.92 25.52
C VAL A 4 -25.96 -18.04 26.32
N ASP A 5 -24.66 -18.32 26.24
CA ASP A 5 -23.65 -17.40 26.80
C ASP A 5 -23.47 -16.21 25.86
N THR A 6 -24.02 -15.11 26.34
CA THR A 6 -24.01 -13.75 25.81
C THR A 6 -22.60 -13.28 25.42
N VAL A 7 -22.51 -12.66 24.25
CA VAL A 7 -21.32 -11.99 23.69
C VAL A 7 -20.77 -10.97 24.68
N ALA A 8 -19.56 -11.21 25.19
CA ALA A 8 -18.80 -10.18 25.90
C ALA A 8 -18.14 -9.26 24.86
N GLU A 9 -18.65 -8.04 24.82
CA GLU A 9 -18.21 -6.94 23.97
C GLU A 9 -16.71 -6.67 24.15
N ASN A 10 -15.94 -6.84 23.08
CA ASN A 10 -14.55 -6.42 23.05
C ASN A 10 -14.50 -4.90 23.19
N ALA A 11 -13.98 -4.44 24.32
CA ALA A 11 -13.77 -3.05 24.65
C ALA A 11 -13.09 -2.32 23.47
N PHE A 12 -13.82 -1.41 22.84
CA PHE A 12 -13.28 -0.41 21.93
C PHE A 12 -12.48 0.60 22.76
N GLY A 13 -11.30 0.18 23.21
CA GLY A 13 -10.26 1.10 23.63
C GLY A 13 -9.84 1.88 22.40
N THR A 14 -9.99 3.19 22.43
CA THR A 14 -9.52 4.12 21.40
C THR A 14 -7.99 4.09 21.34
N GLN A 15 -7.43 3.02 20.78
CA GLN A 15 -6.03 2.96 20.42
C GLN A 15 -5.88 3.90 19.23
N LYS A 16 -5.39 5.10 19.51
CA LYS A 16 -4.96 6.03 18.47
C LYS A 16 -3.79 5.35 17.77
N GLU A 17 -4.09 4.61 16.71
CA GLU A 17 -3.11 4.01 15.84
C GLU A 17 -2.29 5.15 15.24
N GLU A 18 -1.15 5.47 15.85
CA GLU A 18 -0.12 6.26 15.19
C GLU A 18 0.42 5.38 14.07
N THR A 19 -0.31 5.35 12.96
CA THR A 19 0.18 4.85 11.69
C THR A 19 1.43 5.66 11.40
N ARG A 20 2.59 5.03 11.60
CA ARG A 20 3.87 5.58 11.20
C ARG A 20 3.68 5.94 9.74
N LYS A 21 3.74 7.25 9.42
CA LYS A 21 3.66 7.73 8.06
C LYS A 21 4.88 7.17 7.33
N PHE A 22 4.73 6.01 6.72
CA PHE A 22 5.78 5.45 5.88
C PHE A 22 6.03 6.46 4.77
N VAL A 23 7.30 6.74 4.49
CA VAL A 23 7.66 7.58 3.35
C VAL A 23 7.22 6.85 2.10
N THR A 24 6.10 7.28 1.53
CA THR A 24 5.58 6.75 0.28
C THR A 24 6.38 7.33 -0.87
N GLN A 25 6.96 6.46 -1.68
CA GLN A 25 7.69 6.87 -2.88
C GLN A 25 6.71 7.25 -4.00
N LYS A 26 7.12 8.13 -4.90
CA LYS A 26 6.31 8.54 -6.05
C LYS A 26 6.79 7.86 -7.32
N CYS A 27 5.85 7.51 -8.18
CA CYS A 27 6.11 6.97 -9.49
C CYS A 27 6.69 8.08 -10.36
N ASP A 28 7.88 7.88 -10.93
CA ASP A 28 8.55 8.87 -11.76
C ASP A 28 7.84 9.11 -13.11
N ALA A 29 6.94 8.20 -13.51
CA ALA A 29 6.18 8.33 -14.75
C ALA A 29 4.85 9.09 -14.58
N CYS A 30 4.09 8.86 -13.50
CA CYS A 30 2.77 9.47 -13.29
C CYS A 30 2.69 10.41 -12.08
N SER A 31 3.76 10.54 -11.29
CA SER A 31 3.84 11.35 -10.06
C SER A 31 2.89 10.93 -8.90
N GLU A 32 2.12 9.85 -9.09
CA GLU A 32 1.28 9.26 -8.04
C GLU A 32 2.11 8.38 -7.10
N THR A 33 1.56 8.08 -5.92
CA THR A 33 2.20 7.21 -4.94
C THR A 33 2.39 5.79 -5.47
N VAL A 34 3.57 5.21 -5.27
CA VAL A 34 3.82 3.78 -5.46
C VAL A 34 3.52 3.06 -4.15
N GLU A 35 2.40 2.35 -4.12
CA GLU A 35 2.16 1.34 -3.10
C GLU A 35 3.03 0.12 -3.45
N LEU A 36 3.95 -0.27 -2.58
CA LEU A 36 4.89 -1.36 -2.87
C LEU A 36 4.15 -2.68 -3.04
N VAL A 37 3.80 -3.02 -4.28
CA VAL A 37 3.18 -4.29 -4.63
C VAL A 37 4.12 -5.16 -5.46
N ALA A 38 3.87 -6.46 -5.47
CA ALA A 38 4.67 -7.39 -6.26
C ALA A 38 4.66 -7.00 -7.74
N GLY A 39 5.85 -6.84 -8.31
CA GLY A 39 6.04 -6.47 -9.72
C GLY A 39 6.29 -4.99 -9.99
N ASP A 40 6.24 -4.13 -8.98
CA ASP A 40 6.75 -2.77 -9.11
C ASP A 40 8.26 -2.73 -9.30
N ILE A 41 8.73 -1.70 -9.99
CA ILE A 41 10.08 -1.64 -10.52
C ILE A 41 10.84 -0.47 -9.90
N ILE A 42 12.01 -0.78 -9.37
CA ILE A 42 13.03 0.20 -8.99
C ILE A 42 14.09 0.18 -10.07
N PHE A 43 14.36 1.33 -10.69
CA PHE A 43 15.41 1.47 -11.69
C PHE A 43 16.27 2.70 -11.37
N GLY A 44 17.52 2.46 -10.96
CA GLY A 44 18.36 3.50 -10.39
C GLY A 44 17.79 4.01 -9.06
N ASP A 45 17.57 5.31 -8.99
CA ASP A 45 16.96 6.03 -7.86
C ASP A 45 15.45 6.29 -8.03
N LYS A 46 14.84 5.75 -9.09
CA LYS A 46 13.44 6.01 -9.47
C LYS A 46 12.55 4.80 -9.24
N TRP A 47 11.32 5.09 -8.83
CA TRP A 47 10.26 4.12 -8.60
C TRP A 47 9.21 4.19 -9.70
N TYR A 48 8.66 3.04 -10.09
CA TYR A 48 7.64 2.93 -11.13
C TYR A 48 6.60 1.89 -10.75
N HIS A 49 5.32 2.21 -10.99
CA HIS A 49 4.30 1.18 -11.09
C HIS A 49 4.64 0.21 -12.22
N SER A 50 4.34 -1.07 -12.02
CA SER A 50 4.57 -2.11 -13.03
C SER A 50 4.04 -1.75 -14.43
N ILE A 51 2.85 -1.14 -14.52
CA ILE A 51 2.21 -0.71 -15.77
C ILE A 51 2.96 0.48 -16.38
N CYS A 52 3.27 1.49 -15.57
CA CYS A 52 4.00 2.67 -16.01
C CYS A 52 5.38 2.31 -16.58
N TRP A 53 6.07 1.36 -15.96
CA TRP A 53 7.35 0.88 -16.45
C TRP A 53 7.24 0.19 -17.82
N LYS A 54 6.22 -0.66 -18.01
CA LYS A 54 5.97 -1.33 -19.29
C LYS A 54 5.70 -0.32 -20.41
N LEU A 55 4.86 0.68 -20.15
CA LEU A 55 4.57 1.75 -21.12
C LEU A 55 5.81 2.57 -21.47
N LYS A 56 6.59 2.97 -20.45
CA LYS A 56 7.84 3.72 -20.66
C LYS A 56 8.84 2.93 -21.49
N LYS A 57 9.01 1.63 -21.23
CA LYS A 57 9.88 0.75 -22.02
C LYS A 57 9.43 0.62 -23.47
N ALA A 58 8.12 0.54 -23.72
CA ALA A 58 7.59 0.44 -25.07
C ALA A 58 7.84 1.70 -25.90
N SER A 59 7.94 2.89 -25.28
CA SER A 59 8.30 4.14 -25.97
C SER A 59 9.80 4.32 -26.24
N ILE A 60 10.65 3.48 -25.66
CA ILE A 60 12.12 3.53 -25.82
C ILE A 60 12.60 2.47 -26.83
N ALA A 61 11.72 1.54 -27.23
CA ALA A 61 12.00 0.45 -28.16
C ALA A 61 11.71 0.80 -29.62
#